data_AF-A0A0M8ZSN3-F1
#
_entry.id   AF-A0A0M8ZSN3-F1
#
_cell.length_a   1.000
_cell.length_b   1.000
_cell.length_c   1.000
_cell.angle_alpha   90.00
_cell.angle_beta   90.00
_cell.angle_gamma   90.00
#
_symmetry.space_group_name_H-M   'P 1'
#
loop_
_entity.id
_entity.type
_entity.pdbx_description
1 polymer ?
#
loop_
_entity_poly.entity_id
_entity_poly.type
_entity_poly.pdbx_seq_one_letter_code
_entity_poly.pdbx_strand_id
1 'polypeptide(L)'
;MTLQVSWVRHRDVHLLTIGRYTYTNDQRFRPIHNAQTDDWTLEIKYPQLRDSGYYECQVSTTPHMSHIVYLDVIAGICMTDSQVPREKRKMEKEPGEVWRRCLAIHT
;
A
#
# COMPACT_ATOMS: atom_id res chain seq x y z
N MET A 1 -10.29 -26.87 -3.41
CA MET A 1 -10.48 -25.86 -2.36
C MET A 1 -9.57 -24.69 -2.69
N THR A 2 -10.13 -23.52 -3.02
CA THR A 2 -9.35 -22.31 -3.29
C THR A 2 -9.17 -21.54 -1.99
N LEU A 3 -7.92 -21.36 -1.55
CA LEU A 3 -7.63 -20.50 -0.39
C LEU A 3 -7.95 -19.05 -0.75
N GLN A 4 -8.45 -18.29 0.22
CA GLN A 4 -8.74 -16.87 0.06
C GLN A 4 -7.75 -16.02 0.86
N VAL A 5 -7.32 -14.91 0.28
CA VAL A 5 -6.48 -13.91 0.94
C VAL A 5 -7.34 -12.75 1.42
N SER A 6 -7.25 -12.39 2.70
CA SER A 6 -7.92 -11.22 3.27
C SER A 6 -6.91 -10.20 3.79
N TRP A 7 -7.29 -8.93 3.78
CA TRP A 7 -6.51 -7.84 4.36
C TRP A 7 -7.26 -7.24 5.55
N VAL A 8 -6.56 -7.09 6.68
CA VAL A 8 -7.10 -6.55 7.93
C VAL A 8 -6.23 -5.39 8.41
N ARG A 9 -6.87 -4.30 8.87
CA ARG A 9 -6.17 -3.20 9.54
C ARG A 9 -6.18 -3.44 11.05
N HIS A 10 -5.01 -3.44 11.69
CA HIS A 10 -4.91 -3.77 13.11
C HIS A 10 -5.47 -2.71 14.05
N ARG A 11 -5.34 -1.43 13.70
CA ARG A 11 -5.75 -0.31 14.58
C ARG A 11 -7.17 -0.45 15.13
N ASP A 12 -8.08 -0.97 14.31
CA ASP A 12 -9.50 -1.13 14.61
C ASP A 12 -10.04 -2.51 14.23
N VAL A 13 -9.14 -3.47 13.95
CA VAL A 13 -9.47 -4.83 13.51
C VAL A 13 -10.45 -4.84 12.33
N HIS A 14 -10.33 -3.85 11.44
CA HIS A 14 -11.28 -3.65 10.35
C HIS A 14 -10.88 -4.48 9.14
N LEU A 15 -11.80 -5.32 8.67
CA LEU A 15 -11.63 -6.10 7.45
C LEU A 15 -11.71 -5.17 6.23
N LEU A 16 -10.63 -5.13 5.44
CA LEU A 16 -10.53 -4.28 4.26
C LEU A 16 -11.00 -5.01 3.01
N THR A 17 -10.50 -6.22 2.76
CA THR A 17 -10.79 -6.99 1.56
C THR A 17 -10.81 -8.49 1.83
N ILE A 18 -11.56 -9.25 1.03
CA ILE A 18 -11.51 -10.72 0.94
C ILE A 18 -11.39 -11.09 -0.54
N GLY A 19 -10.28 -11.74 -0.90
CA GLY A 19 -9.92 -11.97 -2.28
C GLY A 19 -10.01 -10.67 -3.08
N ARG A 20 -10.76 -10.70 -4.19
CA ARG A 20 -10.95 -9.54 -5.07
C ARG A 20 -12.05 -8.58 -4.61
N TYR A 21 -12.74 -8.89 -3.51
CA TYR A 21 -13.85 -8.10 -3.02
C TYR A 21 -13.38 -7.13 -1.92
N THR A 22 -13.72 -5.85 -2.06
CA THR A 22 -13.49 -4.84 -1.02
C THR A 22 -14.66 -4.86 -0.04
N TYR A 23 -14.36 -5.12 1.24
CA TYR A 23 -15.35 -5.19 2.32
C TYR A 23 -15.56 -3.84 3.01
N THR A 24 -14.53 -2.98 3.02
CA THR A 24 -14.64 -1.61 3.53
C THR A 24 -15.40 -0.69 2.59
N ASN A 25 -16.08 0.32 3.14
CA ASN A 25 -16.72 1.38 2.35
C ASN A 25 -15.73 2.43 1.83
N ASP A 26 -14.49 2.44 2.33
CA ASP A 26 -13.43 3.34 1.84
C ASP A 26 -12.90 2.85 0.49
N GLN A 27 -13.36 3.50 -0.58
CA GLN A 27 -13.05 3.17 -1.98
C GLN A 27 -11.57 3.35 -2.35
N ARG A 28 -10.76 3.92 -1.46
CA ARG A 28 -9.31 4.05 -1.67
C ARG A 28 -8.60 2.70 -1.56
N PHE A 29 -9.15 1.76 -0.80
CA PHE A 29 -8.59 0.43 -0.61
C PHE A 29 -9.05 -0.51 -1.73
N ARG A 30 -8.09 -1.09 -2.45
CA ARG A 30 -8.37 -2.04 -3.52
C ARG A 30 -7.45 -3.25 -3.44
N PRO A 31 -7.99 -4.48 -3.55
CA PRO A 31 -7.15 -5.66 -3.71
C PRO A 31 -6.69 -5.77 -5.17
N ILE A 32 -5.40 -6.02 -5.37
CA ILE A 32 -4.81 -6.35 -6.66
C ILE A 32 -4.31 -7.80 -6.58
N HIS A 33 -4.75 -8.61 -7.53
CA HIS A 33 -4.36 -10.02 -7.64
C HIS A 33 -3.64 -10.25 -8.97
N ASN A 34 -2.37 -10.67 -8.90
CA ASN A 34 -1.64 -11.10 -10.07
C ASN A 34 -1.90 -12.59 -10.31
N ALA A 35 -2.72 -12.92 -11.31
CA ALA A 35 -3.08 -14.31 -11.61
C ALA A 35 -1.91 -15.18 -12.12
N GLN A 36 -0.80 -14.57 -12.58
CA GLN A 36 0.37 -15.32 -13.06
C GLN A 36 1.27 -15.76 -11.92
N THR A 37 1.41 -14.93 -10.88
CA THR A 37 2.28 -15.19 -9.71
C THR A 37 1.51 -15.60 -8.46
N ASP A 38 0.18 -15.51 -8.48
CA ASP A 38 -0.71 -15.67 -7.31
C ASP A 38 -0.44 -14.65 -6.19
N ASP A 39 0.19 -13.52 -6.53
CA ASP A 39 0.49 -12.46 -5.57
C ASP A 39 -0.75 -11.60 -5.27
N TRP A 40 -0.93 -11.30 -3.99
CA TRP A 40 -1.98 -10.43 -3.49
C TRP A 40 -1.39 -9.16 -2.89
N THR A 41 -1.80 -8.01 -3.40
CA THR A 41 -1.36 -6.69 -2.94
C THR A 41 -2.56 -5.84 -2.54
N LEU A 42 -2.46 -5.13 -1.42
CA LEU A 42 -3.41 -4.08 -1.05
C LEU A 42 -2.92 -2.73 -1.60
N GLU A 43 -3.70 -2.14 -2.49
CA GLU A 43 -3.48 -0.77 -2.97
C GLU A 43 -4.29 0.22 -2.13
N ILE A 44 -3.67 1.34 -1.75
CA ILE A 44 -4.32 2.45 -1.06
C ILE A 44 -4.14 3.72 -1.90
N LYS A 45 -5.23 4.25 -2.44
CA LYS A 45 -5.20 5.51 -3.20
C LYS A 45 -5.16 6.71 -2.27
N TYR A 46 -4.39 7.73 -2.64
CA TYR A 46 -4.27 8.99 -1.88
C TYR A 46 -4.04 8.75 -0.37
N PRO A 47 -2.96 8.03 0.00
CA PRO A 47 -2.69 7.69 1.40
C PRO A 47 -2.54 8.96 2.23
N GLN A 48 -3.08 8.92 3.44
CA GLN A 48 -3.04 10.00 4.42
C GLN A 48 -2.13 9.59 5.57
N LEU A 49 -1.58 10.55 6.32
CA LEU A 49 -0.78 10.26 7.52
C LEU A 49 -1.50 9.32 8.51
N ARG A 50 -2.83 9.44 8.59
CA ARG A 50 -3.67 8.57 9.44
C ARG A 50 -3.76 7.11 8.97
N ASP A 51 -3.32 6.80 7.75
CA ASP A 51 -3.32 5.43 7.23
C ASP A 51 -2.08 4.65 7.69
N SER A 52 -1.07 5.31 8.26
CA SER A 52 0.09 4.63 8.85
C SER A 52 -0.32 3.67 9.96
N GLY A 53 0.35 2.51 10.04
CA GLY A 53 0.09 1.48 11.03
C GLY A 53 0.24 0.06 10.50
N TYR A 54 -0.13 -0.92 11.34
CA TYR A 54 -0.06 -2.34 10.98
C TYR A 54 -1.28 -2.79 10.18
N TYR A 55 -0.98 -3.55 9.12
CA TYR A 55 -1.90 -4.27 8.27
C TYR A 55 -1.49 -5.74 8.23
N GLU A 56 -2.44 -6.62 8.04
CA GLU A 56 -2.20 -8.06 8.00
C GLU A 56 -2.84 -8.64 6.77
N CYS A 57 -2.07 -9.42 6.00
CA CYS A 57 -2.65 -10.32 5.03
C CYS A 57 -2.81 -11.71 5.67
N GLN A 58 -3.99 -12.28 5.49
CA GLN A 58 -4.38 -13.57 6.05
C GLN A 58 -4.75 -14.52 4.92
N VAL A 59 -4.37 -15.79 5.06
CA VAL A 59 -4.77 -16.87 4.16
C VAL A 59 -5.72 -17.81 4.92
N SER A 60 -6.83 -18.18 4.29
CA SER A 60 -7.91 -18.99 4.87
C SER A 60 -7.55 -20.47 5.11
N THR A 61 -6.30 -20.77 5.50
CA THR A 61 -5.86 -22.09 5.94
C THR A 61 -6.38 -22.39 7.35
N THR A 62 -6.24 -23.63 7.82
CA THR A 62 -6.58 -24.01 9.19
C THR A 62 -5.37 -24.64 9.88
N PRO A 63 -4.72 -23.95 10.83
CA PRO A 63 -4.97 -22.58 11.29
C PRO A 63 -4.65 -21.53 10.22
N HIS A 64 -5.18 -20.32 10.34
CA HIS A 64 -4.94 -19.26 9.36
C HIS A 64 -3.46 -18.88 9.36
N MET A 65 -2.90 -18.67 8.17
CA MET A 65 -1.56 -18.11 8.01
C MET A 65 -1.66 -16.60 7.90
N SER A 66 -0.79 -15.88 8.60
CA SER A 66 -0.80 -14.41 8.67
C SER A 66 0.57 -13.85 8.32
N HIS A 67 0.59 -12.72 7.61
CA HIS A 67 1.78 -11.92 7.41
C HIS A 67 1.47 -10.44 7.68
N ILE A 68 2.21 -9.85 8.63
CA ILE A 68 1.97 -8.50 9.13
C ILE A 68 2.95 -7.53 8.44
N VAL A 69 2.43 -6.38 8.01
CA VAL A 69 3.18 -5.31 7.33
C VAL A 69 2.88 -3.99 8.03
N TYR A 70 3.90 -3.18 8.26
CA TYR A 70 3.74 -1.80 8.73
C TYR A 70 3.77 -0.84 7.54
N LEU A 71 2.73 -0.01 7.42
CA LEU A 71 2.69 1.09 6.47
C LEU A 71 3.13 2.37 7.18
N ASP A 72 4.13 3.05 6.62
CA ASP A 72 4.55 4.38 7.05
C ASP A 72 4.28 5.41 5.96
N VAL A 73 3.28 6.27 6.18
CA VAL A 73 2.95 7.39 5.33
C VAL A 73 3.65 8.63 5.87
N ILE A 74 4.62 9.14 5.12
CA ILE A 74 5.35 10.37 5.45
C ILE A 74 4.75 11.56 4.69
N ALA A 75 4.55 12.68 5.40
CA ALA A 75 4.18 13.93 4.76
C ALA A 75 5.41 14.53 4.07
N GLY A 76 5.53 14.31 2.76
CA GLY A 76 6.41 15.11 1.93
C GLY A 76 5.85 16.52 1.83
N ILE A 77 6.61 17.53 2.24
CA ILE A 77 6.31 18.91 1.85
C ILE A 77 6.35 18.94 0.33
N CYS A 78 5.19 19.17 -0.30
CA CYS A 78 5.14 19.66 -1.67
C CYS A 78 5.75 21.06 -1.65
N MET A 79 7.07 21.13 -1.80
CA MET A 79 7.70 22.37 -2.24
C MET A 79 7.17 22.58 -3.66
N THR A 80 6.38 23.64 -3.85
CA THR A 80 6.12 24.14 -5.20
C THR A 80 7.49 24.44 -5.85
N ASP A 81 7.57 24.34 -7.19
CA ASP A 81 8.79 24.46 -8.02
C ASP A 81 9.74 25.61 -7.60
N SER A 82 9.19 26.64 -6.95
CA SER A 82 9.88 27.80 -6.41
C SER A 82 10.94 27.53 -5.33
N GLN A 83 10.99 26.35 -4.69
CA GLN A 83 11.92 26.11 -3.56
C GLN A 83 12.94 24.97 -3.77
N VAL A 84 13.08 24.41 -4.98
CA VAL A 84 14.10 23.37 -5.25
C VAL A 84 15.47 24.00 -5.55
N PRO A 85 16.55 23.68 -4.78
CA PRO A 85 17.91 24.11 -5.10
C PRO A 85 18.34 23.60 -6.48
N ARG A 86 18.92 24.50 -7.31
CA ARG A 86 19.23 24.26 -8.74
C ARG A 86 20.04 22.99 -9.03
N GLU A 87 20.82 22.50 -8.06
CA GLU A 87 21.75 21.36 -8.18
C GLU A 87 21.07 20.00 -8.39
N LYS A 88 19.79 19.82 -7.98
CA LYS A 88 19.10 18.51 -8.01
C LYS A 88 18.06 18.37 -9.13
N ARG A 89 18.13 19.17 -10.19
CA ARG A 89 17.30 18.95 -11.39
C ARG A 89 17.87 17.82 -12.24
N LYS A 90 17.50 16.58 -11.91
CA LYS A 90 17.49 15.49 -12.90
C LYS A 90 16.06 14.98 -13.04
N MET A 91 15.44 15.34 -14.16
CA MET A 91 14.09 14.93 -14.52
C MET A 91 14.24 13.65 -15.36
N GLU A 92 14.09 12.49 -14.74
CA GLU A 92 14.05 11.21 -15.45
C GLU A 92 12.59 10.74 -15.47
N LYS A 93 12.00 10.72 -16.67
CA LYS A 93 10.60 10.42 -16.93
C LYS A 93 10.55 8.97 -17.42
N GLU A 94 10.07 8.04 -16.61
CA GLU A 94 9.72 6.70 -17.07
C GLU A 94 8.24 6.66 -17.49
N PRO A 95 7.90 6.03 -18.63
CA PRO A 95 6.55 6.05 -19.16
C PRO A 95 5.67 5.01 -18.44
N GLY A 96 4.76 5.51 -17.60
CA GLY A 96 3.60 4.77 -17.10
C GLY A 96 3.93 3.64 -16.13
N GLU A 97 4.05 3.94 -14.84
CA GLU A 97 3.47 3.15 -13.73
C GLU A 97 3.81 3.75 -12.34
N VAL A 98 2.83 3.63 -11.44
CA VAL A 98 2.91 3.37 -9.98
C VAL A 98 3.99 4.10 -9.16
N TRP A 99 3.54 4.93 -8.22
CA TRP A 99 4.37 5.52 -7.15
C TRP A 99 5.06 4.43 -6.30
N ARG A 100 6.26 4.03 -6.72
CA ARG A 100 7.15 3.16 -5.94
C ARG A 100 8.55 3.77 -5.91
N ARG A 101 8.86 4.41 -4.78
CA ARG A 101 10.14 4.41 -4.04
C ARG A 101 10.27 5.73 -3.26
N CYS A 102 9.95 5.70 -1.97
CA CYS A 102 10.63 6.59 -1.04
C CYS A 102 12.08 6.09 -0.95
N LEU A 103 12.98 6.76 -1.67
CA LEU A 103 14.40 6.74 -1.32
C LEU A 103 14.53 7.48 0.02
N ALA A 104 14.81 6.73 1.09
CA ALA A 104 15.40 7.32 2.28
C ALA A 104 16.84 7.74 1.94
N ILE A 105 17.10 9.04 1.87
CA ILE A 105 18.46 9.58 2.01
C ILE A 105 18.57 10.17 3.42
N HIS A 106 19.23 9.44 4.29
CA HIS A 106 19.88 9.91 5.52
C HIS A 106 21.12 9.03 5.65
N THR A 107 22.36 9.49 5.55
CA THR A 107 22.99 10.81 5.74
C THR A 107 23.85 11.22 4.55
#